data_AF-A0A1Q3TIW6-F1
#
_entry.id   AF-A0A1Q3TIW6-F1
#
_cell.length_a   1.000
_cell.length_b   1.000
_cell.length_c   1.000
_cell.angle_alpha   90.00
_cell.angle_beta   90.00
_cell.angle_gamma   90.00
#
_symmetry.space_group_name_H-M   'P 1'
#
loop_
_entity.id
_entity.type
_entity.pdbx_description
1 polymer ?
#
loop_
_entity_poly.entity_id
_entity_poly.type
_entity_poly.pdbx_seq_one_letter_code
_entity_poly.pdbx_strand_id
1 'polypeptide(L)'
;MRTIKWLLSSLGILAFAFLLWASTNTKRVVAPVPLTKIDLTPGVTADAKELTRITDDKLREQQPQISPDGKKMLYTIYDPSKTDINARHSIAMKTLGTAGVSPLLSEGCTTPSWFPDGKGFLFAYTKPGKPVIAKSRIEQMGINYVSANANGTNDSEPFFFAAQNKVLFFTNIGGTNHVATVENNGLNFTILTEGFSPSPHPKKNLFVFTKKVGDTHQLFQYDLSNSQQTQLTSGDFNGDSGAISPDGKWIVFQRYKTNGTESHIFVMNAEGGNVKQLTTGSTWNWCPTFGPDGYIYFSSNAGNAPDKRYDNYDIWRVKPNLAE
;
A
#
# COMPACT_ATOMS: atom_id res chain seq x y z
N MET A 1 1.55 -48.17 -83.97
CA MET A 1 2.21 -49.44 -84.33
C MET A 1 3.46 -49.61 -83.48
N ARG A 2 3.63 -50.82 -82.93
CA ARG A 2 4.82 -51.43 -82.30
C ARG A 2 5.31 -50.90 -80.93
N THR A 3 5.01 -51.75 -79.94
CA THR A 3 5.68 -52.01 -78.67
C THR A 3 7.16 -52.40 -78.81
N ILE A 4 7.94 -52.24 -77.74
CA ILE A 4 8.87 -53.25 -77.16
C ILE A 4 9.28 -52.81 -75.73
N LYS A 5 9.21 -53.77 -74.80
CA LYS A 5 9.73 -53.81 -73.42
C LYS A 5 10.92 -54.78 -73.39
N TRP A 6 11.94 -54.53 -72.54
CA TRP A 6 12.80 -55.49 -71.79
C TRP A 6 13.66 -54.65 -70.79
N LEU A 7 14.40 -55.18 -69.81
CA LEU A 7 14.05 -55.83 -68.51
C LEU A 7 15.31 -55.66 -67.59
N LEU A 8 15.10 -55.39 -66.29
CA LEU A 8 15.91 -55.67 -65.06
C LEU A 8 17.47 -55.56 -65.03
N SER A 9 18.05 -54.81 -64.06
CA SER A 9 18.59 -55.32 -62.76
C SER A 9 19.71 -54.47 -62.09
N SER A 10 19.58 -54.38 -60.74
CA SER A 10 20.57 -54.29 -59.64
C SER A 10 21.59 -53.12 -59.44
N LEU A 11 21.41 -52.47 -58.28
CA LEU A 11 22.35 -52.11 -57.18
C LEU A 11 23.70 -51.40 -57.46
N GLY A 12 23.92 -50.29 -56.76
CA GLY A 12 25.26 -49.77 -56.45
C GLY A 12 25.26 -48.31 -56.00
N ILE A 13 25.49 -48.09 -54.71
CA ILE A 13 25.59 -46.78 -54.03
C ILE A 13 26.70 -45.93 -54.66
N LEU A 14 26.38 -44.69 -55.04
CA LEU A 14 27.33 -43.67 -55.50
C LEU A 14 27.49 -42.62 -54.40
N ALA A 15 28.69 -42.54 -53.82
CA ALA A 15 29.15 -41.44 -52.99
C ALA A 15 30.43 -40.88 -53.60
N PHE A 16 30.34 -39.69 -54.21
CA PHE A 16 31.42 -38.81 -54.68
C PHE A 16 30.75 -37.47 -55.02
N ALA A 17 31.32 -36.28 -54.91
CA ALA A 17 32.25 -35.62 -54.00
C ALA A 17 32.16 -34.11 -54.36
N PHE A 18 32.54 -33.22 -53.43
CA PHE A 18 32.90 -31.79 -53.62
C PHE A 18 31.86 -30.78 -54.14
N LEU A 19 31.65 -29.70 -53.38
CA LEU A 19 32.35 -28.42 -53.62
C LEU A 19 32.16 -27.44 -52.45
N LEU A 20 33.27 -26.79 -52.06
CA LEU A 20 33.27 -25.62 -51.19
C LEU A 20 32.55 -24.44 -51.85
N TRP A 21 31.69 -23.77 -51.09
CA TRP A 21 31.57 -22.31 -51.18
C TRP A 21 31.37 -21.75 -49.77
N ALA A 22 32.42 -21.10 -49.25
CA ALA A 22 32.35 -20.40 -47.97
C ALA A 22 31.62 -19.07 -48.19
N SER A 23 30.40 -18.95 -47.66
CA SER A 23 29.80 -17.63 -47.43
C SER A 23 30.08 -17.22 -45.98
N THR A 24 30.83 -16.14 -45.82
CA THR A 24 31.08 -15.49 -44.54
C THR A 24 29.81 -14.80 -44.07
N ASN A 25 28.93 -15.55 -43.42
CA ASN A 25 27.80 -14.98 -42.68
C ASN A 25 28.22 -14.86 -41.22
N THR A 26 29.03 -13.83 -40.91
CA THR A 26 29.29 -13.43 -39.53
C THR A 26 28.00 -12.90 -38.94
N LYS A 27 27.19 -13.79 -38.35
CA LYS A 27 26.20 -13.39 -37.36
C LYS A 27 26.97 -12.66 -36.26
N ARG A 28 26.83 -11.33 -36.19
CA ARG A 28 27.19 -10.59 -34.99
C ARG A 28 26.35 -11.17 -33.86
N VAL A 29 26.95 -12.06 -33.08
CA VAL A 29 26.46 -12.40 -31.75
C VAL A 29 26.68 -11.13 -30.95
N VAL A 30 25.63 -10.30 -30.85
CA VAL A 30 25.60 -9.24 -29.85
C VAL A 30 25.60 -9.98 -28.53
N ALA A 31 26.70 -9.87 -27.78
CA ALA A 31 26.75 -10.38 -26.42
C ALA A 31 25.53 -9.82 -25.67
N PRO A 32 24.78 -10.64 -24.91
CA PRO A 32 23.72 -10.10 -24.07
C PRO A 32 24.36 -9.02 -23.21
N VAL A 33 23.88 -7.78 -23.36
CA VAL A 33 24.18 -6.72 -22.40
C VAL A 33 23.80 -7.33 -21.04
N PRO A 34 24.72 -7.39 -20.05
CA PRO A 34 24.33 -7.86 -18.75
C PRO A 34 23.15 -7.02 -18.33
N LEU A 35 22.00 -7.66 -18.09
CA LEU A 35 20.93 -7.04 -17.34
C LEU A 35 21.57 -6.70 -16.00
N THR A 36 22.06 -5.47 -15.84
CA THR A 36 22.35 -4.92 -14.53
C THR A 36 21.09 -5.17 -13.75
N LYS A 37 21.18 -6.10 -12.80
CA LYS A 37 20.16 -6.30 -11.78
C LYS A 37 20.03 -4.92 -11.15
N ILE A 38 19.01 -4.16 -11.56
CA ILE A 38 18.68 -2.91 -10.88
C ILE A 38 18.39 -3.37 -9.46
N ASP A 39 19.17 -2.88 -8.50
CA ASP A 39 18.90 -3.15 -7.11
C ASP A 39 17.59 -2.42 -6.80
N LEU A 40 16.49 -3.18 -6.82
CA LEU A 40 15.13 -2.68 -6.64
C LEU A 40 14.77 -2.61 -5.17
N THR A 41 15.74 -2.72 -4.25
CA THR A 41 15.51 -2.36 -2.86
C THR A 41 15.18 -0.86 -2.80
N PRO A 42 14.19 -0.42 -1.98
CA PRO A 42 14.10 1.00 -1.71
C PRO A 42 15.47 1.43 -1.15
N GLY A 43 15.97 2.57 -1.58
CA GLY A 43 17.14 3.14 -0.89
C GLY A 43 16.69 3.69 0.46
N VAL A 44 17.62 3.82 1.40
CA VAL A 44 17.47 4.69 2.57
C VAL A 44 18.38 5.89 2.43
N THR A 45 17.95 7.03 2.96
CA THR A 45 18.82 8.20 3.15
C THR A 45 19.69 8.04 4.40
N ALA A 46 20.52 9.04 4.70
CA ALA A 46 21.22 9.13 5.99
C ALA A 46 20.27 9.30 7.20
N ASP A 47 19.02 9.69 6.99
CA ASP A 47 18.01 9.86 8.04
C ASP A 47 17.31 8.56 8.42
N ALA A 48 17.70 7.42 7.84
CA ALA A 48 17.10 6.13 8.14
C ALA A 48 18.10 4.97 8.07
N LYS A 49 17.73 3.83 8.65
CA LYS A 49 18.52 2.59 8.64
C LYS A 49 17.60 1.36 8.66
N GLU A 50 18.20 0.18 8.51
CA GLU A 50 17.55 -1.12 8.74
C GLU A 50 16.29 -1.36 7.88
N LEU A 51 16.33 -0.93 6.62
CA LEU A 51 15.25 -1.17 5.69
C LEU A 51 15.12 -2.66 5.36
N THR A 52 13.94 -3.22 5.63
CA THR A 52 13.68 -4.66 5.53
C THR A 52 12.32 -4.95 4.92
N ARG A 53 12.24 -5.90 4.00
CA ARG A 53 10.99 -6.45 3.47
C ARG A 53 10.37 -7.42 4.49
N ILE A 54 9.09 -7.27 4.79
CA ILE A 54 8.36 -8.03 5.82
C ILE A 54 7.47 -9.11 5.20
N THR A 55 6.93 -8.87 4.02
CA THR A 55 6.09 -9.81 3.28
C THR A 55 6.61 -9.98 1.86
N ASP A 56 6.36 -11.14 1.25
CA ASP A 56 6.85 -11.47 -0.09
C ASP A 56 5.89 -12.35 -0.91
N ASP A 57 4.59 -12.26 -0.60
CA ASP A 57 3.57 -13.08 -1.24
C ASP A 57 3.29 -12.64 -2.69
N LYS A 58 2.57 -13.49 -3.43
CA LYS A 58 2.26 -13.25 -4.86
C LYS A 58 1.21 -12.18 -5.10
N LEU A 59 0.34 -11.93 -4.12
CA LEU A 59 -0.73 -10.94 -4.20
C LEU A 59 -0.24 -9.65 -3.57
N ARG A 60 -0.87 -8.52 -3.94
CA ARG A 60 -0.44 -7.22 -3.44
C ARG A 60 -0.83 -7.07 -1.97
N GLU A 61 0.12 -6.71 -1.12
CA GLU A 61 -0.05 -6.52 0.31
C GLU A 61 0.23 -5.06 0.67
N GLN A 62 -0.74 -4.40 1.30
CA GLN A 62 -0.76 -2.95 1.43
C GLN A 62 -1.39 -2.50 2.74
N GLN A 63 -1.19 -1.21 3.07
CA GLN A 63 -1.80 -0.52 4.19
C GLN A 63 -1.57 -1.24 5.54
N PRO A 64 -0.29 -1.44 5.93
CA PRO A 64 0.03 -2.10 7.19
C PRO A 64 -0.50 -1.31 8.37
N GLN A 65 -0.97 -2.00 9.42
CA GLN A 65 -1.29 -1.44 10.73
C GLN A 65 -0.76 -2.34 11.84
N ILE A 66 0.11 -1.79 12.69
CA ILE A 66 0.75 -2.54 13.78
C ILE A 66 -0.14 -2.54 15.01
N SER A 67 -0.24 -3.69 15.68
CA SER A 67 -1.04 -3.83 16.89
C SER A 67 -0.48 -2.95 18.01
N PRO A 68 -1.32 -2.52 18.98
CA PRO A 68 -0.87 -1.70 20.10
C PRO A 68 0.28 -2.31 20.91
N ASP A 69 0.37 -3.64 20.98
CA ASP A 69 1.45 -4.37 21.65
C ASP A 69 2.70 -4.59 20.79
N GLY A 70 2.68 -4.19 19.52
CA GLY A 70 3.80 -4.32 18.58
C GLY A 70 4.06 -5.73 18.06
N LYS A 71 3.18 -6.71 18.35
CA LYS A 71 3.45 -8.13 18.04
C LYS A 71 2.79 -8.59 16.75
N LYS A 72 1.76 -7.90 16.27
CA LYS A 72 0.97 -8.30 15.10
C LYS A 72 0.84 -7.14 14.14
N MET A 73 0.57 -7.48 12.88
CA MET A 73 0.33 -6.52 11.82
C MET A 73 -0.91 -6.96 11.04
N LEU A 74 -1.89 -6.06 10.91
CA LEU A 74 -2.97 -6.18 9.94
C LEU A 74 -2.55 -5.53 8.64
N TYR A 75 -3.09 -6.04 7.53
CA TYR A 75 -2.89 -5.43 6.22
C TYR A 75 -3.97 -5.91 5.24
N THR A 76 -4.11 -5.15 4.16
CA THR A 76 -5.00 -5.45 3.05
C THR A 76 -4.25 -6.29 2.01
N ILE A 77 -4.87 -7.37 1.55
CA ILE A 77 -4.46 -8.11 0.34
C ILE A 77 -5.38 -7.69 -0.80
N TYR A 78 -4.81 -7.41 -1.97
CA TYR A 78 -5.54 -7.12 -3.20
C TYR A 78 -5.29 -8.19 -4.27
N ASP A 79 -6.38 -8.80 -4.72
CA ASP A 79 -6.40 -9.80 -5.79
C ASP A 79 -7.08 -9.23 -7.06
N PRO A 80 -6.30 -8.80 -8.07
CA PRO A 80 -6.86 -8.27 -9.31
C PRO A 80 -7.57 -9.32 -10.17
N SER A 81 -7.34 -10.62 -9.92
CA SER A 81 -7.92 -11.70 -10.72
C SER A 81 -9.43 -11.86 -10.50
N LYS A 82 -9.95 -11.36 -9.38
CA LYS A 82 -11.39 -11.39 -9.10
C LYS A 82 -12.15 -10.46 -10.05
N THR A 83 -13.18 -11.02 -10.67
CA THR A 83 -14.08 -10.32 -11.61
C THR A 83 -15.00 -9.34 -10.89
N ASP A 84 -15.50 -9.70 -9.71
CA ASP A 84 -16.20 -8.77 -8.83
C ASP A 84 -15.20 -7.81 -8.19
N ILE A 85 -15.21 -6.56 -8.65
CA ILE A 85 -14.34 -5.49 -8.16
C ILE A 85 -14.49 -5.26 -6.65
N ASN A 86 -15.69 -5.48 -6.10
CA ASN A 86 -16.01 -5.27 -4.70
C ASN A 86 -15.58 -6.44 -3.82
N ALA A 87 -15.03 -7.51 -4.40
CA ALA A 87 -14.51 -8.68 -3.71
C ALA A 87 -12.98 -8.78 -3.73
N ARG A 88 -12.29 -7.84 -4.40
CA ARG A 88 -10.83 -7.90 -4.63
C ARG A 88 -9.97 -7.77 -3.39
N HIS A 89 -10.51 -7.22 -2.31
CA HIS A 89 -9.76 -6.99 -1.07
C HIS A 89 -10.05 -8.06 -0.02
N SER A 90 -9.05 -8.41 0.77
CA SER A 90 -9.18 -9.21 1.99
C SER A 90 -8.26 -8.66 3.07
N ILE A 91 -8.51 -9.02 4.33
CA ILE A 91 -7.68 -8.65 5.47
C ILE A 91 -6.94 -9.89 5.96
N ALA A 92 -5.63 -9.74 6.12
CA ALA A 92 -4.78 -10.74 6.71
C ALA A 92 -4.02 -10.16 7.91
N MET A 93 -3.49 -11.07 8.72
CA MET A 93 -2.70 -10.75 9.90
C MET A 93 -1.39 -11.52 9.89
N LYS A 94 -0.30 -10.84 10.21
CA LYS A 94 1.02 -11.45 10.42
C LYS A 94 1.44 -11.27 11.87
N THR A 95 1.98 -12.33 12.48
CA THR A 95 2.73 -12.19 13.74
C THR A 95 4.16 -11.77 13.39
N LEU A 96 4.61 -10.65 13.94
CA LEU A 96 5.91 -10.08 13.62
C LEU A 96 7.03 -10.97 14.20
N GLY A 97 8.06 -11.22 13.39
CA GLY A 97 9.16 -12.12 13.75
C GLY A 97 8.90 -13.61 13.47
N THR A 98 7.71 -13.99 12.98
CA THR A 98 7.42 -15.38 12.59
C THR A 98 7.23 -15.52 11.07
N ALA A 99 7.49 -16.73 10.56
CA ALA A 99 7.04 -17.11 9.22
C ALA A 99 5.52 -17.25 9.18
N GLY A 100 4.93 -17.10 7.99
CA GLY A 100 3.50 -17.30 7.74
C GLY A 100 2.61 -16.08 7.96
N VAL A 101 1.35 -16.26 7.58
CA VAL A 101 0.25 -15.29 7.54
C VAL A 101 -1.04 -15.99 7.98
N SER A 102 -1.91 -15.27 8.68
CA SER A 102 -3.25 -15.70 9.07
C SER A 102 -4.30 -14.88 8.30
N PRO A 103 -4.97 -15.45 7.29
CA PRO A 103 -6.12 -14.82 6.66
C PRO A 103 -7.23 -14.60 7.70
N LEU A 104 -7.82 -13.40 7.74
CA LEU A 104 -8.86 -13.07 8.71
C LEU A 104 -10.23 -12.92 8.04
N LEU A 105 -10.38 -11.96 7.14
CA LEU A 105 -11.63 -11.71 6.43
C LEU A 105 -11.38 -11.69 4.93
N SER A 106 -12.32 -12.23 4.17
CA SER A 106 -12.26 -12.27 2.71
C SER A 106 -13.26 -11.29 2.08
N GLU A 107 -13.13 -11.10 0.77
CA GLU A 107 -14.10 -10.46 -0.11
C GLU A 107 -14.60 -9.07 0.30
N GLY A 108 -13.87 -8.05 -0.14
CA GLY A 108 -14.26 -6.65 0.01
C GLY A 108 -13.93 -6.05 1.36
N CYS A 109 -13.10 -6.71 2.17
CA CYS A 109 -12.63 -6.18 3.44
C CYS A 109 -11.28 -5.47 3.20
N THR A 110 -11.19 -4.18 3.54
CA THR A 110 -10.00 -3.34 3.26
C THR A 110 -9.76 -2.32 4.36
N THR A 111 -8.60 -1.65 4.31
CA THR A 111 -8.20 -0.55 5.21
C THR A 111 -8.41 -0.86 6.71
N PRO A 112 -7.87 -1.99 7.21
CA PRO A 112 -8.06 -2.36 8.60
C PRO A 112 -7.38 -1.37 9.55
N SER A 113 -7.92 -1.17 10.75
CA SER A 113 -7.22 -0.50 11.86
C SER A 113 -7.58 -1.11 13.20
N TRP A 114 -6.62 -1.16 14.12
CA TRP A 114 -6.79 -1.82 15.41
C TRP A 114 -7.74 -1.08 16.35
N PHE A 115 -8.53 -1.84 17.10
CA PHE A 115 -9.07 -1.32 18.36
C PHE A 115 -7.95 -1.11 19.38
N PRO A 116 -8.10 -0.16 20.33
CA PRO A 116 -7.07 0.13 21.33
C PRO A 116 -6.68 -1.06 22.21
N ASP A 117 -7.60 -2.01 22.43
CA ASP A 117 -7.34 -3.21 23.22
C ASP A 117 -6.58 -4.31 22.45
N GLY A 118 -6.34 -4.13 21.15
CA GLY A 118 -5.65 -5.09 20.29
C GLY A 118 -6.41 -6.40 20.07
N LYS A 119 -7.71 -6.48 20.43
CA LYS A 119 -8.52 -7.70 20.34
C LYS A 119 -9.51 -7.70 19.17
N GLY A 120 -9.47 -6.66 18.35
CA GLY A 120 -10.28 -6.54 17.14
C GLY A 120 -9.86 -5.34 16.32
N PHE A 121 -10.61 -5.08 15.25
CA PHE A 121 -10.28 -4.05 14.29
C PHE A 121 -11.53 -3.49 13.60
N LEU A 122 -11.41 -2.25 13.14
CA LEU A 122 -12.30 -1.60 12.18
C LEU A 122 -11.79 -1.87 10.77
N PHE A 123 -12.67 -1.77 9.78
CA PHE A 123 -12.31 -1.88 8.36
C PHE A 123 -13.42 -1.30 7.47
N ALA A 124 -13.09 -1.02 6.21
CA ALA A 124 -14.08 -0.72 5.19
C ALA A 124 -14.55 -2.00 4.48
N TYR A 125 -15.87 -2.13 4.29
CA TYR A 125 -16.49 -3.26 3.62
C TYR A 125 -17.16 -2.84 2.31
N THR A 126 -16.63 -3.30 1.18
CA THR A 126 -17.00 -2.83 -0.16
C THR A 126 -18.03 -3.71 -0.87
N LYS A 127 -18.22 -4.95 -0.42
CA LYS A 127 -19.11 -5.93 -1.06
C LYS A 127 -20.56 -5.44 -1.29
N PRO A 128 -21.16 -4.63 -0.39
CA PRO A 128 -22.49 -4.05 -0.62
C PRO A 128 -22.57 -3.06 -1.79
N GLY A 129 -21.47 -2.76 -2.47
CA GLY A 129 -21.38 -1.85 -3.61
C GLY A 129 -21.16 -0.38 -3.23
N LYS A 130 -21.60 0.02 -2.04
CA LYS A 130 -21.19 1.27 -1.38
C LYS A 130 -20.34 0.90 -0.16
N PRO A 131 -19.05 1.30 -0.10
CA PRO A 131 -18.21 1.03 1.06
C PRO A 131 -18.82 1.56 2.36
N VAL A 132 -18.83 0.71 3.38
CA VAL A 132 -19.33 1.01 4.74
C VAL A 132 -18.29 0.64 5.78
N ILE A 133 -18.33 1.31 6.94
CA ILE A 133 -17.47 0.93 8.06
C ILE A 133 -18.05 -0.27 8.81
N ALA A 134 -17.21 -1.28 9.01
CA ALA A 134 -17.50 -2.48 9.78
C ALA A 134 -16.40 -2.75 10.81
N LYS A 135 -16.65 -3.72 11.68
CA LYS A 135 -15.77 -4.15 12.76
C LYS A 135 -15.79 -5.66 12.96
N SER A 136 -14.69 -6.17 13.48
CA SER A 136 -14.53 -7.58 13.85
C SER A 136 -13.71 -7.72 15.12
N ARG A 137 -13.95 -8.80 15.86
CA ARG A 137 -13.11 -9.25 16.98
C ARG A 137 -12.34 -10.47 16.52
N ILE A 138 -11.06 -10.58 16.88
CA ILE A 138 -10.18 -11.63 16.36
C ILE A 138 -10.63 -13.04 16.78
N GLU A 139 -11.16 -13.20 17.99
CA GLU A 139 -11.55 -14.51 18.50
C GLU A 139 -12.88 -15.00 17.92
N GLN A 140 -13.80 -14.09 17.64
CA GLN A 140 -15.12 -14.44 17.10
C GLN A 140 -15.12 -14.46 15.57
N MET A 141 -14.36 -13.56 14.95
CA MET A 141 -14.42 -13.21 13.54
C MET A 141 -15.83 -12.81 13.06
N GLY A 142 -15.92 -12.29 11.84
CA GLY A 142 -17.19 -11.89 11.22
C GLY A 142 -17.31 -10.38 10.97
N ILE A 143 -18.29 -10.03 10.13
CA ILE A 143 -18.53 -8.67 9.65
C ILE A 143 -19.69 -8.08 10.44
N ASN A 144 -19.39 -7.11 11.32
CA ASN A 144 -20.40 -6.39 12.07
C ASN A 144 -20.38 -4.92 11.64
N TYR A 145 -21.49 -4.41 11.14
CA TYR A 145 -21.56 -3.01 10.69
C TYR A 145 -21.42 -2.06 11.89
N VAL A 146 -20.66 -0.97 11.70
CA VAL A 146 -20.66 0.14 12.66
C VAL A 146 -21.92 0.98 12.45
N SER A 147 -22.18 1.38 11.21
CA SER A 147 -23.40 2.10 10.80
C SER A 147 -24.32 1.19 10.01
N ALA A 148 -25.64 1.31 10.21
CA ALA A 148 -26.62 0.48 9.51
C ALA A 148 -26.58 0.64 7.97
N ASN A 149 -26.12 1.81 7.50
CA ASN A 149 -25.91 2.13 6.09
C ASN A 149 -24.61 2.93 5.92
N ALA A 150 -24.17 3.08 4.67
CA ALA A 150 -23.12 4.04 4.32
C ALA A 150 -23.54 5.46 4.70
N ASN A 151 -22.63 6.22 5.30
CA ASN A 151 -22.85 7.63 5.63
C ASN A 151 -22.68 8.52 4.38
N GLY A 152 -21.87 8.08 3.42
CA GLY A 152 -21.75 8.67 2.09
C GLY A 152 -21.68 7.61 0.98
N THR A 153 -21.03 7.94 -0.13
CA THR A 153 -20.84 7.01 -1.26
C THR A 153 -19.58 6.15 -1.13
N ASN A 154 -18.68 6.50 -0.21
CA ASN A 154 -17.43 5.79 0.03
C ASN A 154 -16.93 6.02 1.46
N ASP A 155 -17.36 5.22 2.43
CA ASP A 155 -16.82 5.26 3.79
C ASP A 155 -15.56 4.38 3.87
N SER A 156 -14.39 4.96 4.19
CA SER A 156 -13.13 4.21 4.23
C SER A 156 -12.09 4.80 5.20
N GLU A 157 -11.00 4.05 5.37
CA GLU A 157 -9.87 4.32 6.28
C GLU A 157 -10.32 4.65 7.70
N PRO A 158 -11.09 3.76 8.35
CA PRO A 158 -11.54 3.98 9.71
C PRO A 158 -10.38 3.84 10.69
N PHE A 159 -10.41 4.65 11.75
CA PHE A 159 -9.56 4.55 12.93
C PHE A 159 -10.40 4.71 14.20
N PHE A 160 -10.03 4.04 15.27
CA PHE A 160 -10.63 4.29 16.57
C PHE A 160 -10.05 5.56 17.17
N PHE A 161 -10.87 6.60 17.32
CA PHE A 161 -10.47 7.87 17.90
C PHE A 161 -10.72 7.88 19.40
N ALA A 162 -9.73 7.38 20.14
CA ALA A 162 -9.82 7.13 21.58
C ALA A 162 -10.23 8.39 22.39
N ALA A 163 -9.73 9.57 22.01
CA ALA A 163 -10.03 10.83 22.69
C ALA A 163 -11.54 11.18 22.71
N GLN A 164 -12.32 10.66 21.77
CA GLN A 164 -13.77 10.88 21.70
C GLN A 164 -14.60 9.62 21.88
N ASN A 165 -13.96 8.44 21.99
CA ASN A 165 -14.65 7.15 21.95
C ASN A 165 -15.54 6.98 20.69
N LYS A 166 -15.03 7.46 19.54
CA LYS A 166 -15.71 7.42 18.24
C LYS A 166 -14.85 6.74 17.18
N VAL A 167 -15.47 6.39 16.06
CA VAL A 167 -14.77 6.03 14.83
C VAL A 167 -14.52 7.30 14.02
N LEU A 168 -13.27 7.54 13.64
CA LEU A 168 -12.84 8.58 12.70
C LEU A 168 -12.58 7.92 11.35
N PHE A 169 -13.08 8.50 10.27
CA PHE A 169 -12.95 7.94 8.93
C PHE A 169 -13.12 9.06 7.89
N PHE A 170 -12.88 8.77 6.62
CA PHE A 170 -13.33 9.66 5.56
C PHE A 170 -14.54 9.09 4.81
N THR A 171 -15.36 9.98 4.29
CA THR A 171 -16.51 9.64 3.44
C THR A 171 -16.65 10.60 2.27
N ASN A 172 -17.17 10.14 1.14
CA ASN A 172 -17.53 11.00 0.01
C ASN A 172 -19.01 11.39 0.07
N ILE A 173 -19.29 12.70 0.11
CA ILE A 173 -20.65 13.26 0.15
C ILE A 173 -20.72 14.36 -0.89
N GLY A 174 -21.67 14.26 -1.82
CA GLY A 174 -21.86 15.26 -2.88
C GLY A 174 -20.66 15.40 -3.83
N GLY A 175 -19.81 14.37 -3.94
CA GLY A 175 -18.59 14.42 -4.76
C GLY A 175 -17.34 14.90 -4.01
N THR A 176 -17.47 15.39 -2.78
CA THR A 176 -16.34 15.86 -1.95
C THR A 176 -16.03 14.87 -0.84
N ASN A 177 -14.74 14.61 -0.63
CA ASN A 177 -14.28 13.81 0.51
C ASN A 177 -14.31 14.67 1.78
N HIS A 178 -14.83 14.10 2.84
CA HIS A 178 -14.90 14.70 4.16
C HIS A 178 -14.33 13.75 5.20
N VAL A 179 -13.61 14.29 6.17
CA VAL A 179 -13.29 13.59 7.42
C VAL A 179 -14.50 13.71 8.34
N ALA A 180 -14.94 12.60 8.90
CA ALA A 180 -16.13 12.50 9.73
C ALA A 180 -15.90 11.58 10.93
N THR A 181 -16.78 11.71 11.92
CA THR A 181 -16.85 10.78 13.05
C THR A 181 -18.24 10.18 13.21
N VAL A 182 -18.29 8.99 13.78
CA VAL A 182 -19.54 8.32 14.20
C VAL A 182 -19.28 7.56 15.49
N GLU A 183 -20.28 7.39 16.34
CA GLU A 183 -20.16 6.50 17.49
C GLU A 183 -20.02 5.04 17.07
N ASN A 184 -19.47 4.20 17.94
CA ASN A 184 -19.24 2.77 17.65
C ASN A 184 -20.55 1.95 17.51
N ASN A 185 -21.71 2.57 17.75
CA ASN A 185 -23.05 2.03 17.51
C ASN A 185 -23.70 2.59 16.22
N GLY A 186 -22.99 3.42 15.46
CA GLY A 186 -23.46 4.02 14.21
C GLY A 186 -24.26 5.31 14.38
N LEU A 187 -24.48 5.78 15.61
CA LEU A 187 -25.20 7.02 15.90
C LEU A 187 -24.28 8.24 15.91
N ASN A 188 -24.87 9.43 15.95
CA ASN A 188 -24.18 10.71 16.10
C ASN A 188 -23.06 10.94 15.07
N PHE A 189 -23.38 10.65 13.80
CA PHE A 189 -22.55 10.99 12.65
C PHE A 189 -22.31 12.50 12.59
N THR A 190 -21.07 12.92 12.36
CA THR A 190 -20.68 14.34 12.29
C THR A 190 -19.58 14.53 11.27
N ILE A 191 -19.80 15.42 10.30
CA ILE A 191 -18.77 15.90 9.38
C ILE A 191 -17.89 16.94 10.10
N LEU A 192 -16.57 16.79 10.02
CA LEU A 192 -15.62 17.68 10.70
C LEU A 192 -14.95 18.67 9.74
N THR A 193 -14.53 18.20 8.56
CA THR A 193 -13.85 19.02 7.55
C THR A 193 -13.84 18.31 6.20
N GLU A 194 -13.70 19.05 5.12
CA GLU A 194 -13.26 18.49 3.83
C GLU A 194 -11.84 17.90 3.96
N GLY A 195 -11.61 16.76 3.31
CA GLY A 195 -10.35 16.03 3.34
C GLY A 195 -10.53 14.52 3.36
N PHE A 196 -9.42 13.78 3.37
CA PHE A 196 -9.38 12.32 3.40
C PHE A 196 -8.14 11.82 4.15
N SER A 197 -7.99 10.49 4.26
CA SER A 197 -6.91 9.82 4.98
C SER A 197 -6.59 10.37 6.37
N PRO A 198 -7.59 10.37 7.28
CA PRO A 198 -7.37 10.85 8.64
C PRO A 198 -6.55 9.85 9.46
N SER A 199 -5.72 10.36 10.37
CA SER A 199 -5.02 9.56 11.39
C SER A 199 -5.09 10.26 12.75
N PRO A 200 -5.72 9.64 13.78
CA PRO A 200 -5.92 10.27 15.07
C PRO A 200 -4.62 10.35 15.87
N HIS A 201 -4.46 11.42 16.66
CA HIS A 201 -3.42 11.46 17.68
C HIS A 201 -3.71 10.43 18.77
N PRO A 202 -2.72 9.67 19.26
CA PRO A 202 -2.96 8.56 20.20
C PRO A 202 -3.54 9.01 21.56
N LYS A 203 -3.36 10.28 21.93
CA LYS A 203 -3.72 10.82 23.26
C LYS A 203 -4.49 12.14 23.28
N LYS A 204 -4.52 12.89 22.17
CA LYS A 204 -5.03 14.27 22.13
C LYS A 204 -6.29 14.29 21.27
N ASN A 205 -7.15 15.28 21.48
CA ASN A 205 -8.36 15.46 20.68
C ASN A 205 -8.05 16.15 19.34
N LEU A 206 -7.15 15.56 18.56
CA LEU A 206 -6.71 16.06 17.25
C LEU A 206 -6.41 14.89 16.30
N PHE A 207 -6.37 15.18 15.01
CA PHE A 207 -5.94 14.24 13.97
C PHE A 207 -5.19 14.96 12.86
N VAL A 208 -4.36 14.22 12.12
CA VAL A 208 -3.81 14.66 10.83
C VAL A 208 -4.65 14.11 9.69
N PHE A 209 -4.71 14.82 8.57
CA PHE A 209 -5.47 14.42 7.40
C PHE A 209 -4.90 15.07 6.14
N THR A 210 -5.31 14.55 4.99
CA THR A 210 -4.95 15.09 3.67
C THR A 210 -6.06 15.99 3.15
N LYS A 211 -5.68 17.16 2.62
CA LYS A 211 -6.60 18.11 1.99
C LYS A 211 -6.04 18.59 0.66
N LYS A 212 -6.91 18.80 -0.32
CA LYS A 212 -6.53 19.39 -1.61
C LYS A 212 -6.31 20.90 -1.46
N VAL A 213 -5.17 21.39 -1.95
CA VAL A 213 -4.77 22.79 -2.01
C VAL A 213 -4.28 23.09 -3.43
N GLY A 214 -5.07 23.84 -4.19
CA GLY A 214 -4.86 24.00 -5.63
C GLY A 214 -4.89 22.64 -6.33
N ASP A 215 -3.82 22.31 -7.07
CA ASP A 215 -3.66 21.03 -7.77
C ASP A 215 -2.88 19.97 -6.99
N THR A 216 -2.58 20.24 -5.71
CA THR A 216 -1.80 19.33 -4.86
C THR A 216 -2.59 18.86 -3.65
N HIS A 217 -2.19 17.73 -3.09
CA HIS A 217 -2.62 17.27 -1.77
C HIS A 217 -1.58 17.66 -0.73
N GLN A 218 -2.04 18.17 0.42
CA GLN A 218 -1.19 18.60 1.51
C GLN A 218 -1.72 18.04 2.84
N LEU A 219 -0.82 17.88 3.81
CA LEU A 219 -1.18 17.46 5.15
C LEU A 219 -1.63 18.65 5.98
N PHE A 220 -2.68 18.39 6.75
CA PHE A 220 -3.24 19.31 7.72
C PHE A 220 -3.40 18.59 9.07
N GLN A 221 -3.42 19.38 10.13
CA GLN A 221 -3.87 18.98 11.45
C GLN A 221 -5.21 19.65 11.75
N TYR A 222 -6.12 18.92 12.39
CA TYR A 222 -7.36 19.45 12.93
C TYR A 222 -7.37 19.25 14.45
N ASP A 223 -7.46 20.34 15.22
CA ASP A 223 -7.65 20.32 16.67
C ASP A 223 -9.14 20.52 17.00
N LEU A 224 -9.77 19.50 17.60
CA LEU A 224 -11.19 19.57 17.94
C LEU A 224 -11.47 20.38 19.21
N SER A 225 -10.44 20.73 19.98
CA SER A 225 -10.59 21.51 21.21
C SER A 225 -10.97 22.96 20.93
N ASN A 226 -10.59 23.46 19.75
CA ASN A 226 -10.82 24.84 19.29
C ASN A 226 -11.30 24.92 17.83
N SER A 227 -11.54 23.76 17.18
CA SER A 227 -11.95 23.63 15.77
C SER A 227 -10.97 24.26 14.77
N GLN A 228 -9.68 24.35 15.12
CA GLN A 228 -8.66 24.96 14.26
C GLN A 228 -8.01 23.96 13.32
N GLN A 229 -7.74 24.41 12.09
CA GLN A 229 -6.95 23.69 11.09
C GLN A 229 -5.59 24.34 10.90
N THR A 230 -4.53 23.53 10.87
CA THR A 230 -3.16 23.99 10.58
C THR A 230 -2.61 23.21 9.39
N GLN A 231 -2.14 23.92 8.36
CA GLN A 231 -1.45 23.29 7.23
C GLN A 231 -0.03 22.93 7.64
N LEU A 232 0.37 21.67 7.47
CA LEU A 232 1.67 21.16 7.90
C LEU A 232 2.68 21.06 6.75
N THR A 233 2.20 20.86 5.51
CA THR A 233 3.04 20.78 4.31
C THR A 233 2.58 21.75 3.24
N SER A 234 3.52 22.24 2.43
CA SER A 234 3.24 23.12 1.29
C SER A 234 4.28 22.93 0.19
N GLY A 235 3.88 23.08 -1.07
CA GLY A 235 4.79 23.12 -2.23
C GLY A 235 4.28 22.28 -3.40
N ASP A 236 5.11 22.16 -4.44
CA ASP A 236 4.76 21.49 -5.70
C ASP A 236 4.90 19.96 -5.62
N PHE A 237 4.22 19.37 -4.67
CA PHE A 237 4.16 17.93 -4.44
C PHE A 237 2.86 17.54 -3.75
N ASN A 238 2.50 16.28 -3.83
CA ASN A 238 1.44 15.69 -3.02
C ASN A 238 2.04 15.10 -1.76
N GLY A 239 1.55 15.51 -0.60
CA GLY A 239 1.75 14.89 0.71
C GLY A 239 0.46 14.22 1.18
N ASP A 240 0.53 12.94 1.53
CA ASP A 240 -0.67 12.13 1.79
C ASP A 240 -0.42 11.03 2.84
N SER A 241 -1.52 10.41 3.31
CA SER A 241 -1.56 9.29 4.26
C SER A 241 -0.65 9.50 5.48
N GLY A 242 -0.79 10.67 6.13
CA GLY A 242 -0.03 11.01 7.32
C GLY A 242 -0.42 10.16 8.52
N ALA A 243 0.54 9.70 9.32
CA ALA A 243 0.33 8.98 10.57
C ALA A 243 1.16 9.55 11.70
N ILE A 244 0.56 9.72 12.88
CA ILE A 244 1.21 10.27 14.08
C ILE A 244 1.90 9.14 14.85
N SER A 245 3.11 9.39 15.37
CA SER A 245 3.83 8.44 16.20
C SER A 245 3.14 8.14 17.54
N PRO A 246 3.37 6.97 18.16
CA PRO A 246 2.75 6.61 19.45
C PRO A 246 3.04 7.60 20.59
N ASP A 247 4.19 8.26 20.55
CA ASP A 247 4.56 9.32 21.50
C ASP A 247 3.98 10.70 21.15
N GLY A 248 3.40 10.86 19.96
CA GLY A 248 2.80 12.10 19.47
C GLY A 248 3.80 13.15 18.99
N LYS A 249 5.10 12.83 18.89
CA LYS A 249 6.15 13.79 18.53
C LYS A 249 6.40 13.93 17.03
N TRP A 250 6.02 12.92 16.24
CA TRP A 250 6.39 12.81 14.83
C TRP A 250 5.18 12.49 13.95
N ILE A 251 5.23 12.94 12.70
CA ILE A 251 4.32 12.53 11.64
C ILE A 251 5.14 11.89 10.53
N VAL A 252 4.76 10.68 10.14
CA VAL A 252 5.27 10.02 8.94
C VAL A 252 4.24 10.18 7.82
N PHE A 253 4.70 10.36 6.58
CA PHE A 253 3.82 10.55 5.43
C PHE A 253 4.50 10.16 4.12
N GLN A 254 3.71 10.01 3.07
CA GLN A 254 4.25 9.81 1.72
C GLN A 254 4.31 11.14 0.96
N ARG A 255 5.31 11.28 0.10
CA ARG A 255 5.41 12.41 -0.83
C ARG A 255 5.74 11.94 -2.23
N TYR A 256 5.03 12.50 -3.20
CA TYR A 256 5.22 12.24 -4.63
C TYR A 256 4.97 13.50 -5.47
N LYS A 257 5.61 13.62 -6.63
CA LYS A 257 5.39 14.75 -7.56
C LYS A 257 4.06 14.58 -8.29
N THR A 258 3.48 15.68 -8.77
CA THR A 258 2.23 15.68 -9.56
C THR A 258 2.35 14.91 -10.88
N ASN A 259 3.54 14.86 -11.49
CA ASN A 259 3.84 14.02 -12.66
C ASN A 259 4.18 12.56 -12.32
N GLY A 260 4.18 12.20 -11.03
CA GLY A 260 4.04 10.86 -10.46
C GLY A 260 4.83 9.74 -11.13
N THR A 261 6.15 9.67 -10.90
CA THR A 261 6.97 8.49 -11.29
C THR A 261 7.44 7.67 -10.09
N GLU A 262 7.48 8.26 -8.89
CA GLU A 262 7.98 7.67 -7.65
C GLU A 262 7.27 8.28 -6.42
N SER A 263 7.27 7.54 -5.31
CA SER A 263 6.75 8.01 -4.02
C SER A 263 7.68 7.56 -2.90
N HIS A 264 7.98 8.47 -1.97
CA HIS A 264 8.90 8.21 -0.87
C HIS A 264 8.28 8.50 0.49
N ILE A 265 8.80 7.85 1.51
CA ILE A 265 8.38 8.05 2.90
C ILE A 265 9.22 9.17 3.50
N PHE A 266 8.54 10.11 4.15
CA PHE A 266 9.12 11.23 4.87
C PHE A 266 8.61 11.24 6.30
N VAL A 267 9.35 11.90 7.19
CA VAL A 267 8.96 12.15 8.58
C VAL A 267 9.23 13.61 8.94
N MET A 268 8.41 14.16 9.82
CA MET A 268 8.52 15.55 10.29
C MET A 268 8.07 15.65 11.76
N ASN A 269 8.33 16.77 12.43
CA ASN A 269 7.75 16.97 13.77
C ASN A 269 6.22 16.99 13.68
N ALA A 270 5.54 16.63 14.76
CA ALA A 270 4.07 16.66 14.82
C ALA A 270 3.47 18.05 14.57
N GLU A 271 4.16 19.11 15.01
CA GLU A 271 3.74 20.50 14.76
C GLU A 271 4.21 21.03 13.38
N GLY A 272 4.80 20.16 12.55
CA GLY A 272 5.38 20.51 11.25
C GLY A 272 6.88 20.87 11.29
N GLY A 273 7.46 21.07 10.10
CA GLY A 273 8.89 21.37 9.95
C GLY A 273 9.82 20.18 10.22
N ASN A 274 11.15 20.40 10.12
CA ASN A 274 12.17 19.34 10.23
C ASN A 274 11.89 18.11 9.36
N VAL A 275 11.45 18.35 8.11
CA VAL A 275 11.10 17.28 7.18
C VAL A 275 12.36 16.51 6.78
N LYS A 276 12.35 15.20 7.00
CA LYS A 276 13.41 14.26 6.64
C LYS A 276 12.86 13.23 5.66
N GLN A 277 13.60 12.97 4.58
CA GLN A 277 13.28 11.88 3.65
C GLN A 277 13.87 10.58 4.20
N LEU A 278 13.10 9.49 4.25
CA LEU A 278 13.56 8.20 4.78
C LEU A 278 13.89 7.21 3.67
N THR A 279 13.12 7.20 2.58
CA THR A 279 13.33 6.28 1.44
C THR A 279 13.70 7.01 0.15
N THR A 280 14.43 6.34 -0.74
CA THR A 280 14.84 6.84 -2.06
C THR A 280 14.76 5.76 -3.13
N GLY A 281 15.09 6.09 -4.38
CA GLY A 281 15.17 5.16 -5.50
C GLY A 281 13.97 5.24 -6.43
N SER A 282 13.84 4.28 -7.35
CA SER A 282 12.77 4.29 -8.37
C SER A 282 11.55 3.46 -7.94
N THR A 283 11.06 3.68 -6.72
CA THR A 283 10.00 2.86 -6.10
C THR A 283 8.81 3.72 -5.65
N TRP A 284 7.66 3.05 -5.51
CA TRP A 284 6.44 3.62 -4.92
C TRP A 284 6.30 3.12 -3.50
N ASN A 285 6.59 3.99 -2.55
CA ASN A 285 6.43 3.76 -1.12
C ASN A 285 5.25 4.59 -0.61
N TRP A 286 4.29 3.94 0.06
CA TRP A 286 3.00 4.56 0.37
C TRP A 286 2.30 3.95 1.59
N CYS A 287 1.30 4.67 2.10
CA CYS A 287 0.53 4.38 3.31
C CYS A 287 1.41 4.01 4.53
N PRO A 288 2.32 4.92 4.96
CA PRO A 288 3.18 4.64 6.09
C PRO A 288 2.40 4.66 7.42
N THR A 289 2.86 3.86 8.39
CA THR A 289 2.39 3.88 9.78
C THR A 289 3.55 3.66 10.73
N PHE A 290 3.42 4.13 11.97
CA PHE A 290 4.37 3.84 13.03
C PHE A 290 4.03 2.52 13.75
N GLY A 291 5.06 1.71 14.02
CA GLY A 291 5.00 0.68 15.04
C GLY A 291 5.37 1.23 16.42
N PRO A 292 4.88 0.61 17.52
CA PRO A 292 5.32 0.97 18.88
C PRO A 292 6.78 0.60 19.17
N ASP A 293 7.41 -0.19 18.29
CA ASP A 293 8.85 -0.47 18.27
C ASP A 293 9.69 0.68 17.67
N GLY A 294 9.01 1.75 17.24
CA GLY A 294 9.59 2.93 16.61
C GLY A 294 10.13 2.65 15.20
N TYR A 295 9.73 1.57 14.53
CA TYR A 295 9.88 1.42 13.09
C TYR A 295 8.71 2.09 12.38
N ILE A 296 8.93 2.43 11.12
CA ILE A 296 7.90 2.86 10.19
C ILE A 296 7.64 1.71 9.22
N TYR A 297 6.38 1.31 9.07
CA TYR A 297 5.92 0.27 8.16
C TYR A 297 5.19 0.92 6.99
N PHE A 298 5.41 0.43 5.78
CA PHE A 298 4.82 1.02 4.57
C PHE A 298 4.69 -0.03 3.47
N SER A 299 3.85 0.26 2.48
CA SER A 299 3.68 -0.56 1.29
C SER A 299 4.71 -0.13 0.25
N SER A 300 5.41 -1.06 -0.41
CA SER A 300 6.39 -0.75 -1.45
C SER A 300 6.32 -1.74 -2.61
N ASN A 301 6.48 -1.24 -3.83
CA ASN A 301 6.66 -2.10 -5.00
C ASN A 301 8.12 -2.53 -5.21
N ALA A 302 9.00 -2.15 -4.28
CA ALA A 302 10.40 -2.53 -4.28
C ALA A 302 10.59 -4.05 -4.19
N GLY A 303 11.59 -4.58 -4.89
CA GLY A 303 11.84 -6.02 -5.01
C GLY A 303 10.98 -6.75 -6.05
N ASN A 304 10.10 -6.03 -6.76
CA ASN A 304 9.30 -6.55 -7.88
C ASN A 304 9.74 -5.89 -9.20
N ALA A 305 9.68 -6.62 -10.31
CA ALA A 305 10.25 -6.22 -11.60
C ALA A 305 9.87 -4.78 -12.04
N PRO A 306 10.79 -4.04 -12.70
CA PRO A 306 10.68 -2.60 -12.93
C PRO A 306 9.53 -2.18 -13.86
N ASP A 307 8.89 -3.12 -14.55
CA ASP A 307 7.78 -2.91 -15.48
C ASP A 307 6.39 -2.91 -14.80
N LYS A 308 6.31 -3.26 -13.51
CA LYS A 308 5.06 -3.46 -12.79
C LYS A 308 4.74 -2.33 -11.83
N ARG A 309 4.45 -1.16 -12.40
CA ARG A 309 4.03 0.07 -11.68
C ARG A 309 2.86 -0.16 -10.71
N TYR A 310 2.06 -1.21 -10.91
CA TYR A 310 0.91 -1.50 -10.07
C TYR A 310 0.82 -2.94 -9.58
N ASP A 311 1.63 -3.89 -10.04
CA ASP A 311 1.22 -5.30 -9.96
C ASP A 311 1.69 -6.08 -8.75
N ASN A 312 2.62 -5.56 -7.95
CA ASN A 312 2.97 -6.22 -6.70
C ASN A 312 3.52 -5.23 -5.67
N TYR A 313 2.84 -5.14 -4.52
CA TYR A 313 3.29 -4.38 -3.37
C TYR A 313 3.49 -5.34 -2.24
N ASP A 314 4.54 -5.11 -1.47
CA ASP A 314 4.85 -5.82 -0.25
C ASP A 314 4.93 -4.82 0.90
N ILE A 315 4.89 -5.34 2.12
CA ILE A 315 5.10 -4.51 3.30
C ILE A 315 6.58 -4.48 3.62
N TRP A 316 7.10 -3.27 3.80
CA TRP A 316 8.47 -2.99 4.22
C TRP A 316 8.45 -2.22 5.53
N ARG A 317 9.57 -2.25 6.25
CA ARG A 317 9.79 -1.36 7.39
C ARG A 317 11.16 -0.71 7.34
N VAL A 318 11.26 0.48 7.95
CA VAL A 318 12.50 1.23 8.10
C VAL A 318 12.60 1.84 9.50
N LYS A 319 13.82 1.93 10.05
CA LYS A 319 14.08 2.62 11.32
C LYS A 319 14.51 4.06 11.04
N PRO A 320 13.73 5.08 11.43
CA PRO A 320 14.16 6.47 11.25
C PRO A 320 15.21 6.87 12.29
N ASN A 321 16.13 7.75 11.91
CA ASN A 321 17.13 8.37 12.79
C ASN A 321 16.54 9.68 13.36
N LEU A 322 15.72 9.53 14.40
CA LEU A 322 15.07 10.65 15.10
C LEU A 322 15.83 10.94 16.40
N ALA A 323 15.96 12.23 16.74
CA ALA A 323 16.43 12.63 18.05
C ALA A 323 15.31 12.36 19.09
N GLU A 324 15.69 11.97 20.31
CA GLU A 324 14.74 11.75 21.42
C GLU A 324 14.10 13.05 21.94
#